data_AF-A0A1R4HJ67-F1
#
_entry.id   AF-A0A1R4HJ67-F1
#
_cell.length_a   1.000
_cell.length_b   1.000
_cell.length_c   1.000
_cell.angle_alpha   90.00
_cell.angle_beta   90.00
_cell.angle_gamma   90.00
#
_symmetry.space_group_name_H-M   'P 1'
#
loop_
_entity.id
_entity.type
_entity.pdbx_description
1 polymer ?
#
loop_
_entity_poly.entity_id
_entity_poly.type
_entity_poly.pdbx_seq_one_letter_code
_entity_poly.pdbx_strand_id
1 'polypeptide(L)' 'MTTLNIDLDDSIFQLLNRTAANLGKNSFDLVREIVSYYLEDVEDMHLANDALTRLEKGESDVISLGELEKRLIVDC' A
#
# COMPACT_ATOMS: atom_id res chain seq x y z
N MET A 1 -16.95 12.96 -5.79
CA MET A 1 -15.68 13.12 -6.53
C MET A 1 -14.97 14.31 -5.94
N THR A 2 -13.77 14.12 -5.42
CA THR A 2 -12.97 15.16 -4.74
C THR A 2 -11.76 15.49 -5.60
N THR A 3 -11.42 16.77 -5.72
CA THR A 3 -10.28 17.22 -6.53
C THR A 3 -9.12 17.59 -5.61
N LEU A 4 -7.94 17.05 -5.92
CA LEU A 4 -6.68 17.38 -5.26
C LEU A 4 -5.80 18.14 -6.26
N ASN A 5 -5.32 19.32 -5.87
CA ASN A 5 -4.31 20.06 -6.61
C ASN A 5 -2.97 19.88 -5.89
N ILE A 6 -1.93 19.54 -6.64
CA ILE A 6 -0.59 19.28 -6.13
C ILE A 6 0.39 20.11 -6.96
N ASP A 7 1.25 20.87 -6.28
CA ASP A 7 2.38 21.54 -6.91
C ASP A 7 3.55 20.56 -6.98
N LEU A 8 4.12 20.42 -8.18
CA LEU A 8 5.26 19.53 -8.43
C LEU A 8 6.40 20.35 -9.01
N ASP A 9 7.63 20.02 -8.61
CA ASP A 9 8.82 20.53 -9.28
C ASP A 9 8.80 20.16 -10.76
N ASP A 10 9.28 21.06 -11.62
CA ASP A 10 9.29 20.87 -13.08
C ASP A 10 9.95 19.54 -13.50
N SER A 11 11.02 19.16 -12.81
CA SER A 11 11.75 17.91 -13.07
C SER A 11 10.90 16.67 -12.80
N ILE A 12 10.10 16.69 -11.72
CA ILE A 12 9.20 15.62 -11.34
C ILE A 12 8.02 15.57 -12.31
N PHE A 13 7.47 16.72 -12.68
CA PHE A 13 6.37 16.78 -13.65
C PHE A 13 6.80 16.24 -15.03
N GLN A 14 8.00 16.58 -15.49
CA GLN A 14 8.57 16.03 -16.73
C GLN A 14 8.78 14.52 -16.66
N LEU A 15 9.31 14.01 -15.54
CA LEU A 15 9.47 12.58 -15.31
C LEU A 15 8.11 11.87 -15.34
N LEU A 16 7.12 12.40 -14.63
CA LEU A 16 5.76 11.86 -14.60
C LEU A 16 5.17 11.77 -16.02
N ASN A 17 5.25 12.85 -16.80
CA ASN A 17 4.72 12.88 -18.17
C ASN A 17 5.40 11.82 -19.07
N ARG A 18 6.73 11.69 -18.98
CA ARG A 18 7.48 10.70 -19.76
C ARG A 18 7.11 9.27 -19.35
N THR A 19 7.00 9.00 -18.05
CA THR A 19 6.62 7.69 -17.53
C THR A 19 5.19 7.33 -17.95
N ALA A 20 4.25 8.27 -17.83
CA ALA A 20 2.88 8.08 -18.26
C ALA A 20 2.79 7.77 -19.77
N ALA A 21 3.50 8.54 -20.60
CA ALA A 21 3.56 8.32 -22.05
C ALA A 21 4.11 6.93 -22.41
N ASN A 22 5.18 6.48 -21.75
CA ASN A 22 5.75 5.15 -21.97
C ASN A 22 4.78 4.01 -21.61
N LEU A 23 3.89 4.25 -20.65
CA LEU A 23 2.85 3.31 -20.23
C LEU A 23 1.54 3.45 -21.02
N GLY A 24 1.48 4.38 -21.98
CA GLY A 24 0.25 4.69 -22.72
C GLY A 24 -0.86 5.30 -21.86
N LYS A 25 -0.50 5.91 -20.73
CA LYS A 25 -1.41 6.54 -19.76
C LYS A 25 -1.26 8.06 -19.83
N ASN A 26 -2.27 8.79 -19.35
CA ASN A 26 -2.07 10.21 -19.02
C ASN A 26 -1.54 10.36 -17.59
N SER A 27 -0.93 11.52 -17.32
CA SER A 27 -0.24 11.79 -16.07
C SER A 27 -1.17 11.81 -14.86
N PHE A 28 -2.42 12.24 -15.01
CA PHE A 28 -3.39 12.25 -13.92
C PHE A 28 -3.83 10.84 -13.52
N ASP A 29 -4.01 9.95 -14.50
CA ASP A 29 -4.36 8.55 -14.23
C ASP A 29 -3.20 7.83 -13.56
N LEU A 30 -1.96 8.08 -14.00
CA LEU A 30 -0.78 7.54 -13.35
C LEU A 30 -0.62 8.05 -11.91
N VAL A 31 -0.84 9.35 -11.66
CA VAL A 31 -0.81 9.90 -10.28
C VAL A 31 -1.86 9.24 -9.41
N ARG A 32 -3.09 9.07 -9.91
CA ARG A 32 -4.17 8.42 -9.16
C ARG A 32 -3.77 7.00 -8.74
N GLU A 33 -3.22 6.25 -9.68
CA GLU A 33 -2.77 4.87 -9.45
C GLU A 33 -1.62 4.81 -8.43
N ILE A 34 -0.61 5.67 -8.58
CA ILE A 34 0.51 5.75 -7.62
C ILE A 34 0.02 6.10 -6.22
N VAL A 35 -0.87 7.09 -6.10
CA VAL A 35 -1.42 7.49 -4.80
C VAL A 35 -2.22 6.35 -4.18
N SER A 36 -3.05 5.66 -4.95
CA SER A 36 -3.81 4.50 -4.46
C SER A 36 -2.88 3.40 -3.94
N TYR A 37 -1.93 2.94 -4.75
CA TYR A 37 -1.01 1.87 -4.34
C TYR A 37 -0.12 2.28 -3.17
N TYR A 38 0.39 3.50 -3.16
CA TYR A 38 1.23 3.97 -2.07
C TYR A 38 0.46 4.03 -0.74
N LEU A 39 -0.82 4.44 -0.76
CA LEU A 39 -1.64 4.45 0.44
C LEU A 39 -1.93 3.04 0.95
N GLU A 40 -2.22 2.09 0.04
CA GLU A 40 -2.38 0.67 0.38
C GLU A 40 -1.10 0.11 1.03
N ASP A 41 0.06 0.34 0.41
CA ASP A 41 1.36 -0.11 0.94
C ASP A 41 1.69 0.50 2.32
N VAL A 42 1.37 1.78 2.53
CA VAL A 42 1.59 2.46 3.81
C VAL A 42 0.65 1.90 4.89
N GLU A 43 -0.61 1.62 4.55
CA GLU A 43 -1.56 0.99 5.46
C GLU A 43 -1.11 -0.41 5.86
N ASP A 44 -0.66 -1.22 4.90
CA ASP A 44 -0.10 -2.55 5.15
C ASP A 44 1.13 -2.49 6.05
N MET A 45 2.01 -1.51 5.84
CA MET A 45 3.18 -1.29 6.70
C MET A 45 2.75 -0.95 8.13
N HIS A 46 1.73 -0.12 8.31
CA HIS A 46 1.19 0.21 9.63
C HIS A 46 0.62 -1.02 10.32
N LEU A 47 -0.18 -1.84 9.63
CA LEU A 47 -0.74 -3.09 10.16
C LEU A 47 0.35 -4.09 10.57
N ALA A 48 1.41 -4.20 9.76
CA ALA A 48 2.55 -5.04 10.07
C ALA A 48 3.30 -4.56 11.32
N ASN A 49 3.51 -3.24 11.46
CA ASN A 49 4.15 -2.66 12.63
C ASN A 49 3.31 -2.86 13.91
N ASP A 50 1.99 -2.76 13.80
CA ASP A 50 1.07 -3.03 14.92
C ASP A 50 1.07 -4.51 15.32
N ALA A 51 1.18 -5.43 14.35
CA ALA A 51 1.37 -6.85 14.63
C ALA A 51 2.70 -7.11 15.38
N LEU A 52 3.79 -6.49 14.94
CA LEU A 52 5.10 -6.59 15.61
C LEU A 52 5.04 -6.03 17.04
N THR A 53 4.41 -4.88 17.23
CA THR A 53 4.25 -4.26 18.55
C THR A 53 3.49 -5.17 19.51
N ARG A 54 2.42 -5.84 19.05
CA ARG A 54 1.67 -6.83 19.86
C ARG A 54 2.54 -8.02 20.21
N LEU A 55 3.36 -8.50 19.27
CA LEU A 55 4.30 -9.59 19.53
C LEU A 55 5.33 -9.21 20.61
N GLU A 56 5.93 -8.02 20.51
CA GLU A 56 6.90 -7.52 21.49
C GLU A 56 6.30 -7.35 22.89
N LYS A 57 5.03 -6.95 22.98
CA LYS A 57 4.29 -6.85 24.24
C LYS A 57 3.86 -8.21 24.81
N GLY A 58 4.08 -9.30 24.09
CA GLY A 58 3.62 -10.64 24.48
C GLY A 58 2.11 -10.81 24.36
N GLU A 59 1.45 -9.98 23.55
CA GLU A 59 0.00 -10.01 23.30
C GLU A 59 -0.36 -10.95 22.13
N SER A 60 0.62 -11.64 21.55
CA SER A 60 0.43 -12.60 20.45
C SER A 60 0.44 -14.04 20.95
N ASP A 61 -0.55 -14.82 20.52
CA ASP A 61 -0.66 -16.24 20.84
C ASP A 61 0.34 -17.10 20.05
N VAL A 62 0.93 -18.10 20.70
CA VAL A 62 1.70 -19.16 20.03
C VAL A 62 0.77 -20.33 19.76
N ILE A 63 0.50 -20.59 18.48
CA ILE A 63 -0.36 -21.70 18.04
C ILE A 63 0.44 -22.73 17.24
N SER A 64 -0.05 -23.97 17.20
CA SER A 64 0.54 -25.02 16.37
C SER A 64 0.26 -24.79 14.87
N LEU A 65 1.11 -25.32 13.99
CA LEU A 65 0.89 -25.24 12.54
C LEU A 65 -0.48 -25.77 12.12
N GLY A 66 -0.92 -26.91 12.67
CA GLY A 66 -2.22 -27.50 12.34
C GLY A 66 -3.42 -26.68 12.85
N GLU A 67 -3.23 -25.81 13.85
CA GLU A 67 -4.25 -24.85 14.26
C GLU A 67 -4.25 -23.61 13.35
N LEU A 68 -3.06 -23.12 12.96
CA LEU A 68 -2.93 -22.02 12.01
C LEU A 68 -3.58 -22.35 10.65
N GLU A 69 -3.30 -23.54 10.12
CA GLU A 69 -3.88 -24.01 8.84
C GLU A 69 -5.41 -24.04 8.90
N LYS A 70 -5.99 -24.50 10.01
CA LYS A 70 -7.45 -24.51 10.18
C LYS A 70 -8.04 -23.09 10.19
N ARG A 71 -7.38 -22.11 10.80
CA ARG A 71 -7.86 -20.71 10.81
C ARG A 71 -7.83 -20.11 9.40
N LEU A 72 -6.71 -20.25 8.69
CA LEU A 72 -6.54 -19.67 7.35
C LEU A 72 -7.48 -20.25 6.30
N ILE A 73 -7.85 -21.53 6.41
CA ILE A 73 -8.78 -22.19 5.48
C ILE A 73 -10.25 -21.76 5.72
N VAL A 74 -10.59 -21.35 6.95
CA VAL A 74 -11.96 -20.93 7.31
C VAL A 74 -12.28 -19.51 6.85
N ASP A 75 -11.25 -18.69 6.63
CA ASP A 75 -11.38 -17.29 6.21
C ASP A 75 -11.34 -17.10 4.67
N CYS A 76 -11.42 -18.18 3.88
CA CYS A 76 -11.44 -18.17 2.40
C CYS A 76 -12.82 -18.46 1.81
#